data_AF-A0A1Y3NI04-F1
#
_entry.id   AF-A0A1Y3NI04-F1
#
_cell.length_a   1.000
_cell.length_b   1.000
_cell.length_c   1.000
_cell.angle_alpha   90.00
_cell.angle_beta   90.00
_cell.angle_gamma   90.00
#
_symmetry.space_group_name_H-M   'P 1'
#
loop_
_entity.id
_entity.type
_entity.pdbx_description
1 polymer ?
#
loop_
_entity_poly.entity_id
_entity_poly.type
_entity_poly.pdbx_seq_one_letter_code
_entity_poly.pdbx_strand_id
1 'polypeptide(L)'
;MCNSCKRTIIEIKNIYNYENVIIENIKNEESLVLKFNEKYYDVSDLPKERTDITVISNVTFSGNLDGTVFDFKNKKDKFMVFSFLKNNSRNKVKFENIIFKNFGGDEDDSSNMIYINFESDENYLEFENCTFIDNDCIIFKMDLTYFKDNNKNGIIKAYIGNYSLFEKLKEYIKIKFSNSNLIRNKGLFYIDYGILEMDNCYISESQHFKNEVIIFKTTTTAQSTFILNNSIIENINIKEDILLIIGYKLNFIINNTKISNVYSISGFLFYIQNHVEINNSTFSDTSLIFKGRECKYDISNSIFKNYYFTSPIPAIIDARFAKINIMDTEFRNFK
;
A
#
# COMPACT_ATOMS: atom_id res chain seq x y z
N MET A 1 18.78 -11.42 27.97
CA MET A 1 18.61 -9.98 28.26
C MET A 1 17.16 -9.64 28.01
N CYS A 2 16.52 -8.88 28.91
CA CYS A 2 15.13 -8.48 28.75
C CYS A 2 15.13 -7.18 27.95
N ASN A 3 14.72 -7.25 26.68
CA ASN A 3 14.67 -6.09 25.79
C ASN A 3 13.75 -5.02 26.40
N SER A 4 14.26 -3.80 26.58
CA SER A 4 13.47 -2.72 27.17
C SER A 4 12.41 -2.24 26.17
N CYS A 5 11.14 -2.30 26.58
CA CYS A 5 10.03 -1.76 25.82
C CYS A 5 9.39 -0.64 26.63
N LYS A 6 9.48 0.59 26.13
CA LYS A 6 8.87 1.75 26.77
C LYS A 6 7.47 1.98 26.23
N ARG A 7 6.53 2.18 27.16
CA ARG A 7 5.13 2.51 26.85
C ARG A 7 4.85 3.93 27.30
N THR A 8 4.35 4.74 26.38
CA THR A 8 3.95 6.13 26.64
C THR A 8 2.49 6.32 26.26
N ILE A 9 1.71 6.90 27.16
CA ILE A 9 0.29 7.20 26.92
C ILE A 9 0.19 8.58 26.27
N ILE A 10 -0.56 8.69 25.18
CA ILE A 10 -0.79 9.91 24.42
C ILE A 10 -2.23 10.37 24.65
N GLU A 11 -2.40 11.33 25.55
CA GLU A 11 -3.67 12.04 25.77
C GLU A 11 -3.89 13.11 24.69
N ILE A 12 -5.12 13.62 24.52
CA ILE A 12 -5.44 14.70 23.54
C ILE A 12 -4.48 15.89 23.68
N LYS A 13 -4.21 16.34 24.89
CA LYS A 13 -3.29 17.48 25.11
C LYS A 13 -1.87 17.21 24.61
N ASN A 14 -1.46 15.94 24.56
CA ASN A 14 -0.14 15.52 24.11
C ASN A 14 -0.08 15.41 22.58
N ILE A 15 -1.22 15.29 21.88
CA ILE A 15 -1.20 15.14 20.41
C ILE A 15 -0.64 16.38 19.71
N TYR A 16 -0.82 17.58 20.28
CA TYR A 16 -0.23 18.81 19.76
C TYR A 16 1.30 18.82 19.79
N ASN A 17 1.92 17.92 20.56
CA ASN A 17 3.37 17.86 20.74
C ASN A 17 3.94 16.43 20.65
N TYR A 18 3.22 15.50 20.01
CA TYR A 18 3.58 14.08 20.06
C TYR A 18 4.92 13.78 19.36
N GLU A 19 5.35 14.60 18.40
CA GLU A 19 6.69 14.52 17.81
C GLU A 19 7.78 14.63 18.87
N ASN A 20 7.70 15.63 19.76
CA ASN A 20 8.65 15.80 20.85
C ASN A 20 8.55 14.63 21.84
N VAL A 21 7.34 14.14 22.11
CA VAL A 21 7.16 12.92 22.93
C VAL A 21 7.88 11.73 22.29
N ILE A 22 7.80 11.54 20.98
CA ILE A 22 8.51 10.46 20.28
C ILE A 22 10.02 10.66 20.41
N ILE A 23 10.52 11.85 20.07
CA ILE A 23 11.96 12.17 20.08
C ILE A 23 12.57 11.98 21.47
N GLU A 24 11.88 12.39 22.54
CA GLU A 24 12.36 12.26 23.90
C GLU A 24 12.36 10.80 24.39
N ASN A 25 11.40 10.00 23.93
CA ASN A 25 11.24 8.63 24.39
C ASN A 25 12.02 7.59 23.57
N ILE A 26 12.36 7.90 22.33
CA ILE A 26 13.01 6.94 21.41
C ILE A 26 14.53 6.83 21.61
N LYS A 27 15.18 7.83 22.22
CA LYS A 27 16.67 7.93 22.30
C LYS A 27 17.38 6.80 23.05
N ASN A 28 16.70 6.09 23.94
CA ASN A 28 17.32 5.11 24.85
C ASN A 28 16.64 3.74 24.83
N GLU A 29 15.73 3.49 23.90
CA GLU A 29 14.85 2.32 23.95
C GLU A 29 14.91 1.52 22.65
N GLU A 30 14.88 0.18 22.78
CA GLU A 30 14.78 -0.72 21.63
C GLU A 30 13.41 -0.65 20.94
N SER A 31 12.37 -0.29 21.71
CA SER A 31 11.02 -0.09 21.18
C SER A 31 10.20 0.93 21.98
N LEU A 32 9.39 1.69 21.26
CA LEU A 32 8.45 2.68 21.79
C LEU A 32 7.03 2.33 21.37
N VAL A 33 6.13 2.22 22.35
CA VAL A 33 4.69 2.07 22.10
C VAL A 33 3.96 3.34 22.56
N LEU A 34 3.35 4.03 21.61
CA LEU A 34 2.49 5.20 21.80
C LEU A 34 1.04 4.73 21.91
N LYS A 35 0.47 4.77 23.11
CA LYS A 35 -0.91 4.35 23.35
C LYS A 35 -1.85 5.55 23.32
N PHE A 36 -2.73 5.60 22.32
CA PHE A 36 -3.76 6.62 22.19
C PHE A 36 -5.00 6.17 22.98
N ASN A 37 -5.23 6.81 24.13
CA ASN A 37 -6.28 6.41 25.08
C ASN A 37 -7.66 6.97 24.73
N GLU A 38 -7.73 7.99 23.88
CA GLU A 38 -9.00 8.58 23.47
C GLU A 38 -9.59 7.86 22.25
N LYS A 39 -10.92 7.89 22.14
CA LYS A 39 -11.61 7.31 20.98
C LYS A 39 -11.44 8.13 19.71
N TYR A 40 -11.16 9.43 19.85
CA TYR A 40 -11.17 10.38 18.76
C TYR A 40 -10.08 11.43 18.97
N TYR A 41 -9.32 11.68 17.91
CA TYR A 41 -8.33 12.74 17.82
C TYR A 41 -8.57 13.55 16.55
N ASP A 42 -8.65 14.86 16.75
CA ASP A 42 -8.70 15.83 15.67
C ASP A 42 -7.29 16.11 15.17
N VAL A 43 -6.92 15.53 14.03
CA VAL A 43 -5.59 15.70 13.44
C VAL A 43 -5.52 17.02 12.66
N SER A 44 -6.67 17.57 12.26
CA SER A 44 -6.76 18.81 11.48
C SER A 44 -6.24 20.03 12.25
N ASP A 45 -6.34 20.00 13.58
CA ASP A 45 -5.93 21.08 14.48
C ASP A 45 -4.46 20.98 14.93
N LEU A 46 -3.68 20.02 14.40
CA LEU A 46 -2.26 19.93 14.73
C LEU A 46 -1.50 21.20 14.33
N PRO A 47 -0.58 21.69 15.17
CA PRO A 47 0.05 22.99 14.98
C PRO A 47 1.06 22.98 13.83
N LYS A 48 1.59 21.80 13.51
CA LYS A 48 2.44 21.58 12.34
C LYS A 48 1.62 20.92 11.24
N GLU A 49 1.87 21.34 10.01
CA GLU A 49 1.40 20.65 8.81
C GLU A 49 2.07 19.27 8.71
N ARG A 50 3.38 19.24 8.91
CA ARG A 50 4.19 18.05 8.77
C ARG A 50 4.70 17.55 10.12
N THR A 51 4.52 16.27 10.41
CA THR A 51 5.18 15.60 11.53
C THR A 51 6.30 14.71 11.03
N ASP A 52 7.54 15.08 11.35
CA ASP A 52 8.74 14.36 10.96
C ASP A 52 9.25 13.43 12.06
N ILE A 53 9.36 12.14 11.75
CA ILE A 53 9.79 11.11 12.68
C ILE A 53 11.00 10.38 12.10
N THR A 54 12.15 10.59 12.71
CA THR A 54 13.35 9.78 12.46
C THR A 54 13.23 8.46 13.20
N VAL A 55 13.15 7.36 12.45
CA VAL A 55 12.99 6.02 13.00
C VAL A 55 14.36 5.47 13.42
N ILE A 56 14.65 5.55 14.72
CA ILE A 56 15.90 5.01 15.29
C ILE A 56 15.70 3.70 16.08
N SER A 57 14.45 3.36 16.39
CA SER A 57 14.06 2.09 16.99
C SER A 57 12.63 1.72 16.58
N ASN A 58 12.10 0.58 17.03
CA ASN A 58 10.75 0.16 16.69
C ASN A 58 9.70 1.11 17.31
N VAL A 59 8.76 1.61 16.50
CA VAL A 59 7.69 2.51 16.96
C VAL A 59 6.34 1.89 16.67
N THR A 60 5.48 1.78 17.68
CA THR A 60 4.08 1.34 17.53
C THR A 60 3.12 2.44 17.94
N PHE A 61 2.22 2.81 17.03
CA PHE A 61 1.06 3.66 17.27
C PHE A 61 -0.14 2.74 17.56
N SER A 62 -0.64 2.75 18.78
CA SER A 62 -1.63 1.80 19.28
C SER A 62 -2.90 2.52 19.73
N GLY A 63 -3.99 2.28 19.01
CA GLY A 63 -5.33 2.78 19.36
C GLY A 63 -6.10 1.83 20.28
N ASN A 64 -7.33 2.24 20.61
CA ASN A 64 -8.29 1.42 21.35
C ASN A 64 -8.75 0.21 20.52
N LEU A 65 -9.13 -0.90 21.16
CA LEU A 65 -9.57 -2.13 20.48
C LEU A 65 -10.76 -1.91 19.51
N ASP A 66 -11.68 -1.02 19.88
CA ASP A 66 -12.83 -0.63 19.04
C ASP A 66 -12.44 0.36 17.92
N GLY A 67 -11.15 0.69 17.80
CA GLY A 67 -10.62 1.71 16.92
C GLY A 67 -10.47 3.07 17.60
N THR A 68 -9.30 3.69 17.41
CA THR A 68 -9.10 5.13 17.68
C THR A 68 -9.17 5.90 16.37
N VAL A 69 -10.02 6.92 16.30
CA VAL A 69 -10.22 7.73 15.10
C VAL A 69 -9.21 8.86 15.03
N PHE A 70 -8.47 8.91 13.92
CA PHE A 70 -7.66 10.04 13.48
C PHE A 70 -8.41 10.73 12.34
N ASP A 71 -9.11 11.83 12.67
CA ASP A 71 -9.92 12.58 11.71
C ASP A 71 -9.14 13.78 11.19
N PHE A 72 -8.90 13.80 9.88
CA PHE A 72 -8.18 14.88 9.21
C PHE A 72 -9.11 16.02 8.76
N LYS A 73 -10.44 15.88 8.89
CA LYS A 73 -11.45 16.89 8.50
C LYS A 73 -11.20 17.55 7.13
N ASN A 74 -10.83 16.76 6.14
CA ASN A 74 -10.48 17.20 4.79
C ASN A 74 -9.33 18.23 4.79
N LYS A 75 -8.33 18.00 5.64
CA LYS A 75 -7.03 18.68 5.61
C LYS A 75 -5.97 17.76 5.02
N LYS A 76 -5.38 18.20 3.91
CA LYS A 76 -4.32 17.49 3.19
C LYS A 76 -2.92 17.91 3.62
N ASP A 77 -2.80 19.04 4.31
CA ASP A 77 -1.54 19.58 4.82
C ASP A 77 -1.04 18.81 6.04
N LYS A 78 -1.87 17.95 6.65
CA LYS A 78 -1.55 17.17 7.85
C LYS A 78 -1.03 15.79 7.49
N PHE A 79 0.29 15.61 7.44
CA PHE A 79 0.87 14.32 7.09
C PHE A 79 2.06 13.92 7.94
N MET A 80 2.31 12.62 7.98
CA MET A 80 3.39 12.00 8.74
C MET A 80 4.52 11.60 7.82
N VAL A 81 5.76 11.89 8.22
CA VAL A 81 6.97 11.52 7.51
C VAL A 81 7.79 10.59 8.39
N PHE A 82 8.04 9.37 7.91
CA PHE A 82 8.92 8.41 8.58
C PHE A 82 10.24 8.32 7.81
N SER A 83 11.32 8.73 8.45
CA SER A 83 12.67 8.66 7.86
C SER A 83 13.50 7.57 8.52
N PHE A 84 13.85 6.55 7.75
CA PHE A 84 14.73 5.46 8.18
C PHE A 84 16.17 5.76 7.75
N LEU A 85 17.01 6.18 8.69
CA LEU A 85 18.38 6.61 8.39
C LEU A 85 19.30 5.43 8.09
N LYS A 86 20.32 5.67 7.25
CA LYS A 86 21.28 4.67 6.73
C LYS A 86 21.85 3.64 7.71
N ASN A 87 22.06 4.01 8.97
CA ASN A 87 22.67 3.10 9.96
C ASN A 87 21.63 2.43 10.88
N ASN A 88 20.35 2.62 10.60
CA ASN A 88 19.22 2.14 11.39
C ASN A 88 18.38 1.20 10.52
N SER A 89 18.89 -0.01 10.28
CA SER A 89 18.14 -1.08 9.61
C SER A 89 17.29 -1.86 10.61
N ARG A 90 16.34 -2.66 10.11
CA ARG A 90 15.48 -3.57 10.90
C ARG A 90 14.51 -2.89 11.85
N ASN A 91 14.35 -1.57 11.74
CA ASN A 91 13.34 -0.88 12.50
C ASN A 91 11.97 -1.02 11.83
N LYS A 92 10.95 -1.08 12.67
CA LYS A 92 9.56 -1.22 12.27
C LYS A 92 8.75 -0.05 12.77
N VAL A 93 7.94 0.51 11.90
CA VAL A 93 6.81 1.37 12.28
C VAL A 93 5.54 0.55 12.17
N LYS A 94 4.74 0.50 13.24
CA LYS A 94 3.49 -0.23 13.30
C LYS A 94 2.35 0.71 13.67
N PHE A 95 1.23 0.58 13.00
CA PHE A 95 -0.06 1.13 13.42
C PHE A 95 -0.99 -0.02 13.75
N GLU A 96 -1.66 0.04 14.90
CA GLU A 96 -2.65 -0.96 15.30
C GLU A 96 -3.92 -0.31 15.85
N ASN A 97 -5.08 -0.80 15.41
CA ASN A 97 -6.41 -0.36 15.84
C ASN A 97 -6.67 1.15 15.63
N ILE A 98 -6.25 1.70 14.48
CA ILE A 98 -6.44 3.12 14.13
C ILE A 98 -7.34 3.25 12.91
N ILE A 99 -8.27 4.20 12.98
CA ILE A 99 -9.18 4.58 11.89
C ILE A 99 -8.71 5.93 11.34
N PHE A 100 -8.09 5.94 10.16
CA PHE A 100 -7.72 7.14 9.43
C PHE A 100 -8.88 7.56 8.52
N LYS A 101 -9.38 8.78 8.68
CA LYS A 101 -10.48 9.25 7.84
C LYS A 101 -10.44 10.72 7.45
N ASN A 102 -11.12 11.02 6.35
CA ASN A 102 -11.27 12.38 5.82
C ASN A 102 -9.92 13.06 5.51
N PHE A 103 -8.88 12.32 5.13
CA PHE A 103 -7.65 12.94 4.63
C PHE A 103 -7.87 13.37 3.19
N GLY A 104 -7.80 14.67 2.92
CA GLY A 104 -8.17 15.21 1.61
C GLY A 104 -8.17 16.73 1.61
N GLY A 105 -8.56 17.34 0.49
CA GLY A 105 -8.63 18.79 0.30
C GLY A 105 -8.63 19.15 -1.18
N ASP A 106 -8.53 20.44 -1.50
CA ASP A 106 -8.51 20.91 -2.90
C ASP A 106 -7.40 20.23 -3.72
N GLU A 107 -7.60 20.11 -5.03
CA GLU A 107 -6.95 19.19 -6.00
C GLU A 107 -5.43 19.37 -6.24
N ASP A 108 -4.60 19.61 -5.24
CA ASP A 108 -3.15 19.77 -5.46
C ASP A 108 -2.39 18.44 -5.29
N ASP A 109 -1.44 18.18 -6.19
CA ASP A 109 -0.90 16.85 -6.51
C ASP A 109 0.07 16.24 -5.48
N SER A 110 0.47 16.99 -4.46
CA SER A 110 1.65 16.63 -3.67
C SER A 110 1.37 16.08 -2.27
N SER A 111 0.10 15.99 -1.85
CA SER A 111 -0.22 15.54 -0.50
C SER A 111 -0.41 14.03 -0.41
N ASN A 112 0.29 13.42 0.54
CA ASN A 112 0.11 12.04 0.94
C ASN A 112 -0.12 11.97 2.46
N MET A 113 -0.92 11.04 2.98
CA MET A 113 -1.15 10.95 4.43
C MET A 113 0.11 10.50 5.18
N ILE A 114 0.80 9.51 4.61
CA ILE A 114 2.02 8.92 5.15
C ILE A 114 3.07 8.92 4.05
N TYR A 115 4.17 9.62 4.32
CA TYR A 115 5.37 9.64 3.51
C TYR A 115 6.46 8.80 4.18
N ILE A 116 7.17 8.01 3.40
CA ILE A 116 8.27 7.20 3.90
C ILE A 116 9.53 7.52 3.10
N ASN A 117 10.59 7.86 3.83
CA ASN A 117 11.92 8.03 3.27
C ASN A 117 12.82 6.92 3.79
N PHE A 118 13.27 6.04 2.90
CA PHE A 118 14.24 4.99 3.24
C PHE A 118 15.64 5.38 2.79
N GLU A 119 16.56 5.42 3.75
CA GLU A 119 18.01 5.52 3.53
C GLU A 119 18.76 4.26 4.01
N SER A 120 18.05 3.30 4.62
CA SER A 120 18.57 2.00 5.08
C SER A 120 17.78 0.81 4.53
N ASP A 121 18.40 -0.36 4.64
CA ASP A 121 17.86 -1.64 4.22
C ASP A 121 17.01 -2.28 5.35
N GLU A 122 16.18 -3.26 5.00
CA GLU A 122 15.38 -4.09 5.91
C GLU A 122 14.41 -3.32 6.82
N ASN A 123 13.64 -2.38 6.26
CA ASN A 123 12.67 -1.62 7.06
C ASN A 123 11.23 -2.04 6.76
N TYR A 124 10.40 -1.96 7.79
CA TYR A 124 9.06 -2.53 7.79
C TYR A 124 8.04 -1.49 8.23
N LEU A 125 7.00 -1.31 7.42
CA LEU A 125 5.80 -0.59 7.81
C LEU A 125 4.63 -1.57 7.90
N GLU A 126 3.91 -1.55 9.02
CA GLU A 126 2.81 -2.49 9.25
C GLU A 126 1.55 -1.78 9.77
N PHE A 127 0.42 -2.18 9.21
CA PHE A 127 -0.92 -1.77 9.62
C PHE A 127 -1.71 -3.00 10.03
N GLU A 128 -2.12 -3.07 11.29
CA GLU A 128 -2.88 -4.19 11.84
C GLU A 128 -4.22 -3.70 12.40
N ASN A 129 -5.32 -4.28 11.92
CA ASN A 129 -6.67 -3.86 12.32
C ASN A 129 -6.90 -2.35 12.12
N CYS A 130 -6.40 -1.80 11.01
CA CYS A 130 -6.57 -0.39 10.68
C CYS A 130 -7.70 -0.20 9.67
N THR A 131 -8.35 0.96 9.70
CA THR A 131 -9.35 1.34 8.71
C THR A 131 -8.96 2.66 8.06
N PHE A 132 -8.98 2.71 6.74
CA PHE A 132 -8.80 3.90 5.93
C PHE A 132 -10.13 4.19 5.23
N ILE A 133 -10.79 5.29 5.58
CA ILE A 133 -12.13 5.58 5.09
C ILE A 133 -12.30 7.04 4.66
N ASP A 134 -12.95 7.26 3.51
CA ASP A 134 -13.26 8.60 3.00
C ASP A 134 -12.01 9.48 2.83
N ASN A 135 -10.89 8.90 2.36
CA ASN A 135 -9.68 9.66 2.07
C ASN A 135 -9.64 10.04 0.59
N ASP A 136 -9.57 11.33 0.30
CA ASP A 136 -9.67 11.91 -1.03
C ASP A 136 -8.29 12.16 -1.69
N CYS A 137 -7.21 11.72 -1.04
CA CYS A 137 -5.83 11.85 -1.53
C CYS A 137 -5.05 10.56 -1.33
N ILE A 138 -3.88 10.48 -1.96
CA ILE A 138 -2.95 9.35 -1.84
C ILE A 138 -2.65 9.07 -0.36
N ILE A 139 -2.87 7.84 0.09
CA ILE A 139 -2.60 7.49 1.49
C ILE A 139 -1.09 7.30 1.70
N PHE A 140 -0.43 6.61 0.78
CA PHE A 140 0.97 6.22 0.93
C PHE A 140 1.84 6.67 -0.23
N LYS A 141 2.93 7.36 0.10
CA LYS A 141 4.02 7.63 -0.82
C LYS A 141 5.35 7.22 -0.20
N MET A 142 6.21 6.67 -1.04
CA MET A 142 7.51 6.16 -0.64
C MET A 142 8.59 6.65 -1.60
N ASP A 143 9.64 7.25 -1.04
CA ASP A 143 10.82 7.65 -1.77
C ASP A 143 12.05 6.89 -1.23
N LEU A 144 12.90 6.46 -2.16
CA LEU A 144 14.13 5.73 -1.87
C LEU A 144 15.33 6.63 -2.21
N THR A 145 16.00 7.15 -1.18
CA THR A 145 17.05 8.15 -1.38
C THR A 145 18.45 7.52 -1.47
N TYR A 146 18.69 6.38 -0.82
CA TYR A 146 20.04 5.83 -0.71
C TYR A 146 20.08 4.30 -0.61
N PHE A 147 20.91 3.67 -1.45
CA PHE A 147 21.35 2.29 -1.26
C PHE A 147 22.87 2.20 -1.42
N LYS A 148 23.52 1.59 -0.43
CA LYS A 148 24.98 1.47 -0.40
C LYS A 148 25.40 0.27 -1.25
N ASP A 149 26.11 0.52 -2.34
CA ASP A 149 27.06 -0.48 -2.84
C ASP A 149 28.27 -0.45 -1.90
N ASN A 150 28.70 -1.59 -1.37
CA ASN A 150 29.83 -1.66 -0.43
C ASN A 150 31.19 -1.39 -1.11
N ASN A 151 31.20 -0.93 -2.37
CA ASN A 151 32.38 -0.48 -3.07
C ASN A 151 32.60 1.03 -2.88
N LYS A 152 33.79 1.33 -2.37
CA LYS A 152 34.24 2.64 -1.89
C LYS A 152 34.23 3.70 -3.01
N ASN A 153 33.87 4.92 -2.61
CA ASN A 153 34.03 6.22 -3.29
C ASN A 153 32.91 6.63 -4.25
N GLY A 154 31.91 7.35 -3.71
CA GLY A 154 30.98 8.14 -4.52
C GLY A 154 29.85 8.73 -3.69
N ILE A 155 29.83 10.06 -3.58
CA ILE A 155 28.63 10.80 -3.17
C ILE A 155 27.71 10.82 -4.40
N ILE A 156 26.57 10.14 -4.35
CA ILE A 156 25.64 10.03 -5.49
C ILE A 156 24.30 10.64 -5.08
N LYS A 157 23.93 11.74 -5.73
CA LYS A 157 22.53 12.04 -6.10
C LYS A 157 22.06 10.87 -6.97
N ALA A 158 20.96 10.22 -6.62
CA ALA A 158 20.45 9.03 -7.31
C ALA A 158 20.13 9.27 -8.80
N TYR A 159 21.17 9.32 -9.64
CA TYR A 159 21.11 8.91 -11.04
C TYR A 159 21.32 7.41 -11.01
N ILE A 160 20.23 6.67 -11.10
CA ILE A 160 20.22 5.25 -10.78
C ILE A 160 20.78 4.45 -11.97
N GLY A 161 22.10 4.26 -11.98
CA GLY A 161 22.83 3.67 -13.10
C GLY A 161 23.17 2.17 -12.97
N ASN A 162 22.92 1.53 -11.82
CA ASN A 162 23.33 0.14 -11.60
C ASN A 162 22.12 -0.76 -11.30
N TYR A 163 21.62 -1.42 -12.34
CA TYR A 163 20.42 -2.26 -12.28
C TYR A 163 20.53 -3.47 -11.33
N SER A 164 21.75 -3.94 -11.05
CA SER A 164 21.97 -5.12 -10.22
C SER A 164 21.64 -4.92 -8.73
N LEU A 165 21.68 -3.68 -8.23
CA LEU A 165 21.29 -3.38 -6.85
C LEU A 165 19.76 -3.49 -6.66
N PHE A 166 18.95 -3.23 -7.70
CA PHE A 166 17.49 -3.24 -7.60
C PHE A 166 16.90 -4.59 -7.21
N GLU A 167 17.48 -5.69 -7.67
CA GLU A 167 16.95 -7.01 -7.35
C GLU A 167 17.05 -7.33 -5.85
N LYS A 168 18.01 -6.73 -5.14
CA LYS A 168 18.12 -6.88 -3.68
C LYS A 168 17.19 -5.93 -2.93
N LEU A 169 16.86 -4.76 -3.49
CA LEU A 169 16.00 -3.77 -2.81
C LEU A 169 14.61 -4.31 -2.51
N LYS A 170 14.07 -5.16 -3.38
CA LYS A 170 12.77 -5.81 -3.18
C LYS A 170 12.69 -6.61 -1.88
N GLU A 171 13.82 -7.10 -1.36
CA GLU A 171 13.86 -7.89 -0.12
C GLU A 171 13.85 -7.02 1.14
N TYR A 172 14.10 -5.71 0.98
CA TYR A 172 14.40 -4.80 2.09
C TYR A 172 13.27 -3.85 2.44
N ILE A 173 12.34 -3.61 1.52
CA ILE A 173 11.24 -2.67 1.73
C ILE A 173 9.94 -3.44 1.73
N LYS A 174 9.29 -3.49 2.88
CA LYS A 174 8.02 -4.19 3.05
C LYS A 174 6.98 -3.31 3.73
N ILE A 175 5.83 -3.18 3.08
CA ILE A 175 4.62 -2.58 3.63
C ILE A 175 3.59 -3.70 3.78
N LYS A 176 3.08 -3.90 5.00
CA LYS A 176 2.11 -4.96 5.30
C LYS A 176 0.82 -4.38 5.87
N PHE A 177 -0.31 -4.83 5.34
CA PHE A 177 -1.65 -4.63 5.89
C PHE A 177 -2.19 -5.98 6.37
N SER A 178 -2.78 -6.00 7.55
CA SER A 178 -3.37 -7.19 8.14
C SER A 178 -4.70 -6.84 8.80
N ASN A 179 -5.74 -7.62 8.52
CA ASN A 179 -7.07 -7.41 9.09
C ASN A 179 -7.60 -5.98 8.88
N SER A 180 -7.27 -5.34 7.75
CA SER A 180 -7.47 -3.91 7.55
C SER A 180 -8.50 -3.59 6.47
N ASN A 181 -9.20 -2.47 6.63
CA ASN A 181 -10.26 -2.02 5.72
C ASN A 181 -9.84 -0.76 4.97
N LEU A 182 -10.07 -0.72 3.66
CA LEU A 182 -9.83 0.44 2.79
C LEU A 182 -11.11 0.74 2.02
N ILE A 183 -11.88 1.72 2.50
CA ILE A 183 -13.25 2.01 2.05
C ILE A 183 -13.33 3.43 1.49
N ARG A 184 -13.87 3.61 0.27
CA ARG A 184 -14.10 4.94 -0.32
C ARG A 184 -12.86 5.84 -0.30
N ASN A 185 -11.72 5.30 -0.72
CA ASN A 185 -10.47 6.07 -0.83
C ASN A 185 -10.18 6.42 -2.29
N LYS A 186 -9.55 7.57 -2.55
CA LYS A 186 -9.04 8.00 -3.86
C LYS A 186 -7.53 7.76 -3.94
N GLY A 187 -7.13 6.72 -4.68
CA GLY A 187 -5.71 6.37 -4.84
C GLY A 187 -5.09 5.80 -3.56
N LEU A 188 -4.64 4.54 -3.58
CA LEU A 188 -4.12 3.90 -2.38
C LEU A 188 -2.58 3.89 -2.31
N PHE A 189 -1.93 3.27 -3.29
CA PHE A 189 -0.53 2.91 -3.19
C PHE A 189 0.28 3.25 -4.45
N TYR A 190 1.39 3.96 -4.25
CA TYR A 190 2.45 4.12 -5.22
C TYR A 190 3.74 3.52 -4.65
N ILE A 191 4.16 2.34 -5.15
CA ILE A 191 5.28 1.59 -4.57
C ILE A 191 6.22 1.09 -5.67
N ASP A 192 7.44 1.62 -5.65
CA ASP A 192 8.56 1.19 -6.48
C ASP A 192 9.58 0.44 -5.62
N TYR A 193 10.10 -0.68 -6.12
CA TYR A 193 11.19 -1.45 -5.48
C TYR A 193 10.87 -1.99 -4.08
N GLY A 194 9.67 -2.54 -3.87
CA GLY A 194 9.29 -3.12 -2.57
C GLY A 194 8.22 -4.21 -2.66
N ILE A 195 7.86 -4.73 -1.49
CA ILE A 195 6.77 -5.69 -1.30
C ILE A 195 5.61 -4.99 -0.60
N LEU A 196 4.45 -4.93 -1.25
CA LEU A 196 3.18 -4.66 -0.61
C LEU A 196 2.48 -5.99 -0.33
N GLU A 197 2.19 -6.27 0.93
CA GLU A 197 1.43 -7.46 1.34
C GLU A 197 0.14 -7.03 2.03
N MET A 198 -1.00 -7.54 1.56
CA MET A 198 -2.29 -7.37 2.22
C MET A 198 -2.87 -8.73 2.55
N ASP A 199 -3.13 -8.97 3.83
CA ASP A 199 -3.65 -10.23 4.34
C ASP A 199 -4.93 -10.00 5.14
N ASN A 200 -5.98 -10.76 4.82
CA ASN A 200 -7.31 -10.61 5.41
C ASN A 200 -7.81 -9.15 5.37
N CYS A 201 -7.66 -8.50 4.21
CA CYS A 201 -8.06 -7.11 4.03
C CYS A 201 -9.35 -6.98 3.21
N TYR A 202 -10.08 -5.89 3.41
CA TYR A 202 -11.29 -5.55 2.68
C TYR A 202 -11.11 -4.21 1.96
N ILE A 203 -11.26 -4.20 0.63
CA ILE A 203 -11.17 -2.99 -0.20
C ILE A 203 -12.50 -2.79 -0.90
N SER A 204 -13.12 -1.62 -0.74
CA SER A 204 -14.40 -1.33 -1.39
C SER A 204 -14.61 0.13 -1.74
N GLU A 205 -15.41 0.36 -2.78
CA GLU A 205 -15.85 1.70 -3.20
C GLU A 205 -14.70 2.68 -3.47
N SER A 206 -13.48 2.18 -3.66
CA SER A 206 -12.31 3.01 -3.97
C SER A 206 -12.46 3.66 -5.34
N GLN A 207 -12.00 4.89 -5.43
CA GLN A 207 -12.00 5.68 -6.64
C GLN A 207 -10.56 6.01 -7.03
N HIS A 208 -10.40 6.50 -8.26
CA HIS A 208 -9.11 6.98 -8.70
C HIS A 208 -8.81 8.32 -8.06
N PHE A 209 -7.52 8.65 -7.97
CA PHE A 209 -7.07 10.01 -7.71
C PHE A 209 -6.56 10.60 -9.02
N LYS A 210 -7.31 11.55 -9.61
CA LYS A 210 -7.02 12.15 -10.92
C LYS A 210 -6.82 11.11 -12.05
N ASN A 211 -6.04 11.41 -13.08
CA ASN A 211 -5.77 10.48 -14.20
C ASN A 211 -4.82 9.31 -13.82
N GLU A 212 -4.83 8.87 -12.57
CA GLU A 212 -4.02 7.75 -12.07
C GLU A 212 -4.84 6.48 -11.83
N VAL A 213 -4.23 5.48 -11.21
CA VAL A 213 -4.88 4.21 -10.86
C VAL A 213 -5.63 4.31 -9.54
N ILE A 214 -6.49 3.33 -9.27
CA ILE A 214 -7.29 3.28 -8.04
C ILE A 214 -6.51 2.69 -6.86
N ILE A 215 -5.95 1.49 -7.02
CA ILE A 215 -5.34 0.75 -5.91
C ILE A 215 -3.82 0.84 -5.95
N PHE A 216 -3.17 0.40 -7.03
CA PHE A 216 -1.73 0.19 -7.01
C PHE A 216 -1.04 0.57 -8.32
N LYS A 217 0.04 1.36 -8.22
CA LYS A 217 0.88 1.80 -9.34
C LYS A 217 2.35 1.49 -9.08
N THR A 218 3.04 1.02 -10.11
CA THR A 218 4.53 1.06 -10.19
C THR A 218 4.99 1.86 -11.40
N THR A 219 6.24 2.31 -11.38
CA THR A 219 6.92 2.82 -12.57
C THR A 219 7.34 1.70 -13.53
N THR A 220 7.78 2.09 -14.72
CA THR A 220 8.22 1.19 -15.80
C THR A 220 9.53 0.47 -15.50
N THR A 221 10.37 1.03 -14.64
CA THR A 221 11.71 0.52 -14.35
C THR A 221 11.79 -0.30 -13.06
N ALA A 222 10.82 -0.11 -12.16
CA ALA A 222 10.86 -0.65 -10.81
C ALA A 222 10.23 -2.04 -10.69
N GLN A 223 11.01 -3.00 -10.22
CA GLN A 223 10.51 -4.33 -9.89
C GLN A 223 9.89 -4.30 -8.49
N SER A 224 8.58 -4.48 -8.41
CA SER A 224 7.84 -4.54 -7.14
C SER A 224 7.08 -5.86 -7.05
N THR A 225 6.67 -6.22 -5.84
CA THR A 225 5.77 -7.35 -5.61
C THR A 225 4.54 -6.86 -4.86
N PHE A 226 3.36 -7.24 -5.34
CA PHE A 226 2.10 -7.01 -4.64
C PHE A 226 1.45 -8.37 -4.35
N ILE A 227 1.19 -8.64 -3.08
CA ILE A 227 0.62 -9.88 -2.58
C ILE A 227 -0.72 -9.58 -1.93
N LEU A 228 -1.78 -10.23 -2.43
CA LEU A 228 -3.13 -10.20 -1.88
C LEU A 228 -3.49 -11.61 -1.36
N ASN A 229 -3.64 -11.74 -0.06
CA ASN A 229 -4.00 -13.00 0.60
C ASN A 229 -5.31 -12.85 1.37
N ASN A 230 -6.18 -13.85 1.29
CA ASN A 230 -7.39 -13.96 2.13
C ASN A 230 -8.28 -12.71 2.08
N SER A 231 -8.24 -11.95 0.98
CA SER A 231 -8.77 -10.59 0.94
C SER A 231 -10.03 -10.51 0.08
N ILE A 232 -10.76 -9.40 0.20
CA ILE A 232 -11.95 -9.11 -0.60
C ILE A 232 -11.79 -7.73 -1.24
N ILE A 233 -12.01 -7.67 -2.55
CA ILE A 233 -12.12 -6.42 -3.31
C ILE A 233 -13.50 -6.38 -3.95
N GLU A 234 -14.33 -5.41 -3.58
CA GLU A 234 -15.68 -5.35 -4.16
C GLU A 234 -16.29 -3.96 -4.31
N ASN A 235 -17.32 -3.88 -5.15
CA ASN A 235 -18.15 -2.69 -5.35
C ASN A 235 -17.33 -1.47 -5.81
N ILE A 236 -16.46 -1.68 -6.80
CA ILE A 236 -15.65 -0.63 -7.42
C ILE A 236 -16.11 -0.44 -8.86
N ASN A 237 -16.51 0.78 -9.21
CA ASN A 237 -16.96 1.13 -10.56
C ASN A 237 -16.10 2.25 -11.14
N ILE A 238 -15.18 1.89 -12.04
CA ILE A 238 -14.22 2.76 -12.70
C ILE A 238 -14.87 3.32 -13.96
N LYS A 239 -15.30 4.59 -13.89
CA LYS A 239 -16.04 5.25 -14.96
C LYS A 239 -15.12 5.90 -16.01
N GLU A 240 -13.85 6.01 -15.70
CA GLU A 240 -12.80 6.58 -16.52
C GLU A 240 -11.95 5.48 -17.17
N ASP A 241 -11.29 5.78 -18.30
CA ASP A 241 -10.42 4.84 -19.01
C ASP A 241 -9.08 4.62 -18.29
N ILE A 242 -9.19 4.09 -17.07
CA ILE A 242 -8.11 3.80 -16.15
C ILE A 242 -8.33 2.42 -15.53
N LEU A 243 -7.29 1.93 -14.85
CA LEU A 243 -7.21 0.56 -14.36
C LEU A 243 -7.18 0.54 -12.83
N LEU A 244 -7.59 -0.59 -12.26
CA LEU A 244 -7.51 -0.82 -10.82
C LEU A 244 -6.05 -0.93 -10.36
N ILE A 245 -5.22 -1.63 -11.14
CA ILE A 245 -3.79 -1.86 -10.87
C ILE A 245 -2.99 -1.71 -12.17
N ILE A 246 -1.85 -1.00 -12.10
CA ILE A 246 -0.85 -0.92 -13.17
C ILE A 246 0.53 -1.27 -12.61
N GLY A 247 1.19 -2.25 -13.22
CA GLY A 247 2.54 -2.65 -12.85
C GLY A 247 3.35 -3.20 -14.02
N TYR A 248 4.41 -2.49 -14.41
CA TYR A 248 5.24 -2.83 -15.58
C TYR A 248 6.36 -3.85 -15.28
N LYS A 249 6.78 -3.97 -14.03
CA LYS A 249 7.67 -5.04 -13.57
C LYS A 249 7.15 -5.61 -12.26
N LEU A 250 5.84 -5.81 -12.21
CA LEU A 250 5.14 -6.22 -11.01
C LEU A 250 5.00 -7.74 -10.98
N ASN A 251 5.44 -8.35 -9.88
CA ASN A 251 5.00 -9.67 -9.48
C ASN A 251 3.67 -9.49 -8.72
N PHE A 252 2.55 -9.90 -9.30
CA PHE A 252 1.23 -9.77 -8.68
C PHE A 252 0.72 -11.15 -8.26
N ILE A 253 0.63 -11.38 -6.95
CA ILE A 253 0.29 -12.68 -6.36
C ILE A 253 -1.05 -12.55 -5.65
N ILE A 254 -2.02 -13.40 -5.99
CA ILE A 254 -3.38 -13.40 -5.45
C ILE A 254 -3.71 -14.80 -4.92
N ASN A 255 -3.92 -14.92 -3.61
CA ASN A 255 -4.27 -16.19 -2.97
C ASN A 255 -5.56 -16.06 -2.15
N ASN A 256 -6.44 -17.05 -2.26
CA ASN A 256 -7.65 -17.15 -1.44
C ASN A 256 -8.46 -15.84 -1.39
N THR A 257 -8.53 -15.12 -2.52
CA THR A 257 -9.07 -13.76 -2.58
C THR A 257 -10.32 -13.74 -3.44
N LYS A 258 -11.29 -12.91 -3.04
CA LYS A 258 -12.52 -12.66 -3.79
C LYS A 258 -12.48 -11.27 -4.41
N ILE A 259 -12.65 -11.18 -5.73
CA ILE A 259 -12.83 -9.92 -6.45
C ILE A 259 -14.22 -9.94 -7.09
N SER A 260 -15.12 -9.06 -6.65
CA SER A 260 -16.51 -9.09 -7.12
C SER A 260 -17.17 -7.73 -7.29
N ASN A 261 -18.05 -7.57 -8.28
CA ASN A 261 -18.69 -6.28 -8.58
C ASN A 261 -17.64 -5.19 -8.85
N VAL A 262 -16.62 -5.51 -9.66
CA VAL A 262 -15.53 -4.60 -10.01
C VAL A 262 -15.55 -4.35 -11.52
N TYR A 263 -15.91 -3.14 -11.93
CA TYR A 263 -16.13 -2.79 -13.33
C TYR A 263 -15.21 -1.66 -13.76
N SER A 264 -14.66 -1.73 -14.97
CA SER A 264 -13.95 -0.64 -15.63
C SER A 264 -14.46 -0.43 -17.04
N ILE A 265 -14.65 0.84 -17.42
CA ILE A 265 -15.03 1.23 -18.79
C ILE A 265 -13.92 0.89 -19.80
N SER A 266 -12.66 0.79 -19.37
CA SER A 266 -11.55 0.34 -20.22
C SER A 266 -11.71 -1.12 -20.69
N GLY A 267 -12.64 -1.84 -20.05
CA GLY A 267 -12.84 -3.26 -20.23
C GLY A 267 -11.93 -4.11 -19.35
N PHE A 268 -10.82 -3.57 -18.83
CA PHE A 268 -9.80 -4.31 -18.07
C PHE A 268 -9.64 -3.80 -16.64
N LEU A 269 -9.23 -4.67 -15.71
CA LEU A 269 -8.92 -4.26 -14.33
C LEU A 269 -7.42 -4.05 -14.09
N PHE A 270 -6.58 -4.90 -14.67
CA PHE A 270 -5.16 -4.94 -14.36
C PHE A 270 -4.31 -4.85 -15.62
N TYR A 271 -3.28 -3.99 -15.57
CA TYR A 271 -2.20 -4.02 -16.53
C TYR A 271 -0.92 -4.49 -15.88
N ILE A 272 -0.47 -5.70 -16.22
CA ILE A 272 0.69 -6.32 -15.60
C ILE A 272 1.69 -6.76 -16.68
N GLN A 273 2.96 -6.43 -16.47
CA GLN A 273 4.09 -6.95 -17.21
C GLN A 273 5.09 -7.50 -16.18
N ASN A 274 5.59 -8.72 -16.40
CA ASN A 274 6.38 -9.58 -15.50
C ASN A 274 5.64 -10.87 -15.07
N HIS A 275 5.00 -10.93 -13.89
CA HIS A 275 4.42 -12.20 -13.40
C HIS A 275 3.10 -11.97 -12.66
N VAL A 276 2.09 -12.78 -12.99
CA VAL A 276 0.82 -12.89 -12.29
C VAL A 276 0.65 -14.32 -11.80
N GLU A 277 0.43 -14.48 -10.51
CA GLU A 277 0.10 -15.76 -9.87
C GLU A 277 -1.25 -15.65 -9.18
N ILE A 278 -2.15 -16.59 -9.48
CA ILE A 278 -3.49 -16.64 -8.89
C ILE A 278 -3.75 -18.06 -8.42
N ASN A 279 -4.11 -18.20 -7.15
CA ASN A 279 -4.46 -19.49 -6.57
C ASN A 279 -5.70 -19.38 -5.69
N ASN A 280 -6.58 -20.38 -5.79
CA ASN A 280 -7.77 -20.52 -4.94
C ASN A 280 -8.63 -19.24 -4.85
N SER A 281 -8.76 -18.50 -5.95
CA SER A 281 -9.39 -17.17 -5.92
C SER A 281 -10.65 -17.13 -6.77
N THR A 282 -11.59 -16.26 -6.39
CA THR A 282 -12.87 -16.11 -7.08
C THR A 282 -13.00 -14.71 -7.67
N PHE A 283 -13.30 -14.65 -8.96
CA PHE A 283 -13.62 -13.44 -9.69
C PHE A 283 -15.06 -13.55 -10.19
N SER A 284 -15.93 -12.62 -9.80
CA SER A 284 -17.33 -12.67 -10.18
C SER A 284 -17.94 -11.31 -10.46
N ASP A 285 -18.78 -11.21 -11.50
CA ASP A 285 -19.50 -9.97 -11.79
C ASP A 285 -18.52 -8.81 -11.98
N THR A 286 -17.55 -9.00 -12.89
CA THR A 286 -16.42 -8.08 -13.07
C THR A 286 -16.11 -7.86 -14.55
N SER A 287 -15.40 -6.78 -14.85
CA SER A 287 -14.75 -6.55 -16.16
C SER A 287 -13.66 -7.60 -16.45
N LEU A 288 -13.12 -7.60 -17.67
CA LEU A 288 -11.93 -8.40 -18.01
C LEU A 288 -10.81 -8.11 -17.04
N ILE A 289 -9.98 -9.11 -16.79
CA ILE A 289 -9.05 -9.00 -15.68
C ILE A 289 -7.70 -8.48 -16.14
N PHE A 290 -7.05 -9.14 -17.10
CA PHE A 290 -5.65 -8.87 -17.40
C PHE A 290 -5.43 -8.32 -18.80
N LYS A 291 -4.67 -7.22 -18.86
CA LYS A 291 -4.03 -6.69 -20.06
C LYS A 291 -2.52 -6.67 -19.86
N GLY A 292 -1.73 -6.91 -20.90
CA GLY A 292 -0.28 -6.80 -20.73
C GLY A 292 0.57 -7.22 -21.92
N ARG A 293 1.86 -7.37 -21.66
CA ARG A 293 2.86 -7.88 -22.62
C ARG A 293 3.97 -8.58 -21.85
N GLU A 294 4.51 -9.65 -22.43
CA GLU A 294 5.67 -10.38 -21.89
C GLU A 294 5.49 -10.79 -20.42
N CYS A 295 4.24 -11.16 -20.06
CA CYS A 295 3.87 -11.55 -18.71
C CYS A 295 3.73 -13.07 -18.63
N LYS A 296 4.19 -13.66 -17.52
CA LYS A 296 3.88 -15.03 -17.14
C LYS A 296 2.61 -15.03 -16.30
N TYR A 297 1.62 -15.83 -16.65
CA TYR A 297 0.40 -16.05 -15.89
C TYR A 297 0.36 -17.50 -15.40
N ASP A 298 0.31 -17.69 -14.09
CA ASP A 298 0.09 -18.98 -13.45
C ASP A 298 -1.22 -18.92 -12.65
N ILE A 299 -2.28 -19.56 -13.16
CA ILE A 299 -3.62 -19.55 -12.56
C ILE A 299 -3.99 -20.96 -12.17
N SER A 300 -4.34 -21.18 -10.90
CA SER A 300 -4.76 -22.49 -10.41
C SER A 300 -5.93 -22.41 -9.43
N ASN A 301 -6.73 -23.48 -9.38
CA ASN A 301 -7.81 -23.68 -8.39
C ASN A 301 -8.81 -22.51 -8.30
N SER A 302 -9.01 -21.76 -9.38
CA SER A 302 -9.73 -20.47 -9.33
C SER A 302 -11.08 -20.54 -10.04
N ILE A 303 -11.96 -19.59 -9.74
CA ILE A 303 -13.30 -19.51 -10.33
C ILE A 303 -13.49 -18.14 -10.96
N PHE A 304 -13.84 -18.14 -12.24
CA PHE A 304 -14.19 -16.94 -13.00
C PHE A 304 -15.65 -17.09 -13.44
N LYS A 305 -16.54 -16.20 -12.98
CA LYS A 305 -17.97 -16.29 -13.30
C LYS A 305 -18.65 -14.96 -13.58
N ASN A 306 -19.73 -15.01 -14.37
CA ASN A 306 -20.64 -13.89 -14.60
C ASN A 306 -19.94 -12.65 -15.19
N TYR A 307 -19.21 -12.83 -16.28
CA TYR A 307 -18.62 -11.72 -17.01
C TYR A 307 -19.58 -11.17 -18.06
N TYR A 308 -19.55 -9.86 -18.25
CA TYR A 308 -20.29 -9.15 -19.27
C TYR A 308 -19.33 -8.45 -20.22
N PHE A 309 -19.33 -8.83 -21.50
CA PHE A 309 -18.50 -8.21 -22.52
C PHE A 309 -19.35 -7.45 -23.52
N THR A 310 -18.93 -6.23 -23.88
CA THR A 310 -19.57 -5.46 -24.96
C THR A 310 -18.79 -5.53 -26.28
N SER A 311 -17.60 -6.16 -26.28
CA SER A 311 -16.70 -6.25 -27.43
C SER A 311 -16.05 -7.63 -27.53
N PRO A 312 -15.69 -8.11 -28.75
CA PRO A 312 -15.04 -9.40 -28.97
C PRO A 312 -13.55 -9.36 -28.57
N ILE A 313 -13.28 -9.17 -27.28
CA ILE A 313 -11.95 -9.18 -26.67
C ILE A 313 -11.76 -10.53 -25.96
N PRO A 314 -10.52 -11.07 -25.86
CA PRO A 314 -10.26 -12.28 -25.07
C PRO A 314 -10.86 -12.18 -23.67
N ALA A 315 -11.60 -13.21 -23.25
CA ALA A 315 -12.49 -13.15 -22.09
C ALA A 315 -11.83 -12.93 -20.71
N ILE A 316 -10.50 -13.05 -20.59
CA ILE A 316 -9.81 -12.99 -19.28
C ILE A 316 -8.43 -12.33 -19.39
N ILE A 317 -7.64 -12.72 -20.39
CA ILE A 317 -6.26 -12.26 -20.59
C ILE A 317 -6.10 -11.76 -22.02
N ASP A 318 -5.80 -10.46 -22.17
CA ASP A 318 -5.34 -9.85 -23.41
C ASP A 318 -3.85 -9.48 -23.27
N ALA A 319 -2.97 -10.42 -23.63
CA ALA A 319 -1.53 -10.22 -23.48
C ALA A 319 -0.72 -10.72 -24.67
N ARG A 320 0.24 -9.89 -25.13
CA ARG A 320 1.19 -10.24 -26.20
C ARG A 320 2.43 -10.92 -25.65
N PHE A 321 2.93 -11.95 -26.31
CA PHE A 321 4.14 -12.70 -25.91
C PHE A 321 4.07 -13.26 -24.48
N ALA A 322 2.86 -13.53 -24.00
CA ALA A 322 2.65 -14.07 -22.66
C ALA A 322 2.91 -15.58 -22.61
N LYS A 323 3.29 -16.06 -21.43
CA LYS A 323 3.28 -17.49 -21.10
C LYS A 323 2.11 -17.71 -20.14
N ILE A 324 1.14 -18.53 -20.54
CA ILE A 324 -0.09 -18.72 -19.79
C ILE A 324 -0.18 -20.19 -19.37
N ASN A 325 -0.28 -20.43 -18.07
CA ASN A 325 -0.55 -21.72 -17.47
C ASN A 325 -1.82 -21.62 -16.62
N ILE A 326 -2.82 -22.45 -16.94
CA ILE A 326 -4.11 -22.49 -16.24
C ILE A 326 -4.39 -23.94 -15.88
N MET A 327 -4.61 -24.23 -14.60
CA MET A 327 -4.91 -25.56 -14.08
C MET A 327 -6.10 -25.52 -13.13
N ASP A 328 -6.93 -26.57 -13.13
CA ASP A 328 -8.01 -26.76 -12.15
C ASP A 328 -8.89 -25.51 -11.92
N THR A 329 -9.20 -24.78 -13.00
CA THR A 329 -9.89 -23.48 -12.94
C THR A 329 -11.22 -23.55 -13.67
N GLU A 330 -12.29 -23.03 -13.04
CA GLU A 330 -13.65 -23.03 -13.57
C GLU A 330 -13.98 -21.69 -14.26
N PHE A 331 -14.55 -21.77 -15.46
CA PHE A 331 -15.09 -20.63 -16.22
C PHE A 331 -16.58 -20.87 -16.48
N ARG A 332 -17.47 -20.01 -15.96
CA ARG A 332 -18.93 -20.15 -16.16
C ARG A 332 -19.66 -18.83 -16.37
N ASN A 333 -20.78 -18.88 -17.08
CA ASN A 333 -21.70 -17.74 -17.29
C ASN A 333 -21.03 -16.50 -17.93
N PHE A 334 -20.21 -16.70 -18.95
CA PHE A 334 -19.65 -15.62 -19.77
C PHE A 334 -20.71 -15.21 -20.80
N LYS A 335 -21.10 -13.93 -20.83
CA LYS A 335 -22.16 -13.40 -21.69
C LYS A 335 -21.66 -12.29 -22.60
#